data_AF-A0A9N7LWN1-F1
#
_entry.id   AF-A0A9N7LWN1-F1
#
_cell.length_a   1.000
_cell.length_b   1.000
_cell.length_c   1.000
_cell.angle_alpha   90.00
_cell.angle_beta   90.00
_cell.angle_gamma   90.00
#
_symmetry.space_group_name_H-M   'P 1'
#
loop_
_entity.id
_entity.type
_entity.pdbx_description
1 polymer ?
#
loop_
_entity_poly.entity_id
_entity_poly.type
_entity_poly.pdbx_seq_one_letter_code
_entity_poly.pdbx_strand_id
1 'polypeptide(L)'
;MVCARALKPIYTAVNAAAAAEALDAFDTEWGHRYPAAIRLWRNAWNEFIPFLDYDTEIRKVICSTNAIESLNVRYRRAIRARGHFPTEQSALKCLYLVTRSLDPTGTGQKRWTMRWKPALNAFAITFADRMPGSETT
;
A
#
# COMPACT_ATOMS: atom_id res chain seq x y z
N MET A 1 -8.88 15.38 9.46
CA MET A 1 -7.64 14.79 8.91
C MET A 1 -6.96 15.80 7.99
N VAL A 2 -6.19 16.74 8.55
CA VAL A 2 -5.46 17.75 7.75
C VAL A 2 -4.00 17.32 7.53
N CYS A 3 -3.35 16.82 8.59
CA CYS A 3 -1.98 16.28 8.55
C CYS A 3 -1.79 15.13 7.53
N ALA A 4 -2.71 14.15 7.48
CA ALA A 4 -2.61 13.04 6.52
C ALA A 4 -2.63 13.50 5.04
N ARG A 5 -3.35 14.60 4.75
CA ARG A 5 -3.37 15.20 3.41
C ARG A 5 -2.06 15.93 3.11
N ALA A 6 -1.44 16.55 4.12
CA ALA A 6 -0.16 17.23 4.00
C ALA A 6 1.02 16.28 3.74
N LEU A 7 0.89 14.98 4.00
CA LEU A 7 1.87 13.96 3.61
C LEU A 7 1.80 13.57 2.13
N LYS A 8 0.67 13.85 1.45
CA LYS A 8 0.45 13.43 0.06
C LYS A 8 1.52 13.96 -0.92
N PRO A 9 1.90 15.24 -0.87
CA PRO A 9 2.92 15.78 -1.77
C PRO A 9 4.26 15.02 -1.75
N ILE A 10 4.63 14.43 -0.61
CA ILE A 10 5.90 13.68 -0.46
C ILE A 10 5.92 12.46 -1.38
N TYR A 11 4.91 11.58 -1.28
CA TYR A 11 4.87 10.33 -2.06
C TYR A 11 4.27 10.48 -3.46
N THR A 12 3.71 11.64 -3.80
CA THR A 12 3.27 11.95 -5.18
C THR A 12 4.26 12.80 -5.95
N ALA A 13 5.40 13.16 -5.36
CA ALA A 13 6.44 13.95 -6.00
C ALA A 13 6.94 13.31 -7.30
N VAL A 14 7.46 14.16 -8.20
CA VAL A 14 7.99 13.71 -9.50
C VAL A 14 9.36 13.06 -9.40
N ASN A 15 10.15 13.41 -8.37
CA ASN A 15 11.49 12.89 -8.11
C ASN A 15 11.87 13.10 -6.63
N ALA A 16 13.03 12.57 -6.22
CA ALA A 16 13.51 12.65 -4.85
C ALA A 16 13.74 14.09 -4.34
N ALA A 17 14.19 15.00 -5.20
CA ALA A 17 14.42 16.40 -4.82
C ALA A 17 13.10 17.10 -4.48
N ALA A 18 12.09 16.98 -5.33
CA ALA A 18 10.74 17.51 -5.07
C ALA A 18 10.08 16.87 -3.84
N ALA A 19 10.36 15.58 -3.59
CA ALA A 19 9.88 14.90 -2.38
C ALA A 19 10.55 15.46 -1.11
N ALA A 20 11.85 15.77 -1.17
CA ALA A 20 12.59 16.35 -0.06
C ALA A 20 12.06 17.73 0.29
N GLU A 21 11.83 18.58 -0.72
CA GLU A 21 11.21 19.90 -0.54
C GLU A 21 9.81 19.78 0.10
N ALA A 22 9.01 18.81 -0.35
CA ALA A 22 7.70 18.53 0.25
C ALA A 22 7.80 18.05 1.71
N LEU A 23 8.82 17.26 2.05
CA LEU A 23 9.05 16.80 3.42
C LEU A 23 9.49 17.97 4.33
N ASP A 24 10.34 18.87 3.85
CA ASP A 24 10.76 20.06 4.62
C ASP A 24 9.60 21.05 4.82
N ALA A 25 8.74 21.21 3.82
CA ALA A 25 7.50 21.98 3.96
C ALA A 25 6.56 21.35 5.01
N PHE A 26 6.43 20.03 4.99
CA PHE A 26 5.65 19.29 6.00
C PHE A 26 6.26 19.43 7.40
N ASP A 27 7.58 19.37 7.55
CA ASP A 27 8.29 19.59 8.82
C ASP A 27 8.05 21.00 9.37
N THR A 28 8.11 22.01 8.50
CA THR A 28 7.84 23.41 8.87
C THR A 28 6.43 23.60 9.43
N GLU A 29 5.41 23.02 8.79
CA GLU A 29 4.02 23.20 9.20
C GLU A 29 3.62 22.25 10.37
N TRP A 30 4.09 21.01 10.34
CA TRP A 30 3.58 19.93 11.20
C TRP A 30 4.63 19.33 12.15
N GLY A 31 5.91 19.60 11.96
CA GLY A 31 7.02 18.98 12.69
C GLY A 31 6.95 19.18 14.19
N HIS A 32 6.56 20.37 14.66
CA HIS A 32 6.36 20.64 16.08
C HIS A 32 5.27 19.74 16.69
N ARG A 33 4.18 19.50 15.96
CA ARG A 33 3.05 18.69 16.44
C ARG A 33 3.28 17.18 16.28
N TYR A 34 4.00 16.78 15.24
CA TYR A 34 4.23 15.39 14.86
C TYR A 34 5.72 15.07 14.64
N PRO A 35 6.60 15.30 15.63
CA PRO A 35 8.05 15.13 15.44
C PRO A 35 8.44 13.67 15.18
N ALA A 36 7.66 12.71 15.67
CA ALA A 36 7.85 11.29 15.38
C ALA A 36 7.60 10.95 13.90
N ALA A 37 6.66 11.63 13.23
CA ALA A 37 6.40 11.41 11.81
C ALA A 37 7.57 11.89 10.95
N ILE A 38 8.15 13.05 11.30
CA ILE A 38 9.35 13.57 10.63
C ILE A 38 10.53 12.62 10.79
N ARG A 39 10.79 12.16 12.02
CA ARG A 39 11.86 11.18 12.27
C ARG A 39 11.66 9.90 11.46
N LEU A 40 10.42 9.39 11.39
CA LEU A 40 10.12 8.20 10.60
C LEU A 40 10.46 8.40 9.12
N TRP A 41 10.03 9.52 8.52
CA TRP A 41 10.32 9.82 7.12
C TRP A 41 11.81 10.02 6.85
N ARG A 42 12.51 10.77 7.70
CA ARG A 42 13.96 11.00 7.57
C ARG A 42 14.75 9.69 7.74
N ASN A 43 14.35 8.82 8.66
CA ASN A 43 15.02 7.53 8.87
C ASN A 43 14.80 6.55 7.71
N ALA A 44 13.60 6.53 7.13
CA ALA A 44 13.24 5.64 6.04
C ALA A 44 13.51 6.24 4.64
N TRP A 45 14.25 7.36 4.58
CA TRP A 45 14.37 8.16 3.36
C TRP A 45 15.04 7.39 2.22
N ASN A 46 16.10 6.66 2.53
CA ASN A 46 16.85 5.87 1.54
C ASN A 46 16.04 4.68 1.02
N GLU A 47 15.19 4.10 1.85
CA GLU A 47 14.26 3.04 1.46
C GLU A 47 13.06 3.59 0.66
N PHE A 48 12.71 4.85 0.88
CA PHE A 48 11.61 5.52 0.17
C PHE A 48 12.03 6.05 -1.21
N ILE A 49 13.25 6.55 -1.41
CA ILE A 49 13.67 7.11 -2.72
C ILE A 49 13.39 6.17 -3.90
N PRO A 50 13.74 4.86 -3.85
CA PRO A 50 13.47 3.94 -4.96
C PRO A 50 12.00 3.82 -5.32
N PHE A 51 11.08 4.12 -4.39
CA PHE A 51 9.66 4.13 -4.70
C PHE A 51 9.29 5.22 -5.72
N LEU A 52 10.01 6.34 -5.76
CA LEU A 52 9.77 7.43 -6.71
C LEU A 52 10.27 7.10 -8.13
N ASP A 53 11.12 6.08 -8.30
CA ASP A 53 11.59 5.64 -9.61
C ASP A 53 10.51 4.86 -10.38
N TYR A 54 9.48 4.34 -9.69
CA TYR A 54 8.36 3.71 -10.35
C TYR A 54 7.45 4.71 -11.06
N ASP A 55 6.85 4.26 -12.16
CA ASP A 55 5.80 4.99 -12.86
C ASP A 55 4.63 5.33 -11.92
N THR A 56 4.00 6.48 -12.18
CA THR A 56 2.88 6.98 -11.36
C THR A 56 1.72 5.97 -11.22
N GLU A 57 1.45 5.17 -12.24
CA GLU A 57 0.43 4.12 -12.19
C GLU A 57 0.79 2.99 -11.22
N ILE A 58 2.06 2.60 -11.15
CA ILE A 58 2.56 1.63 -10.17
C ILE A 58 2.51 2.23 -8.76
N ARG A 59 2.97 3.48 -8.60
CA ARG A 59 2.95 4.19 -7.30
C ARG A 59 1.55 4.30 -6.71
N LYS A 60 0.53 4.59 -7.54
CA LYS A 60 -0.88 4.64 -7.11
C LYS A 60 -1.36 3.31 -6.53
N VAL A 61 -0.95 2.18 -7.10
CA VAL A 61 -1.32 0.85 -6.60
C VAL A 61 -0.67 0.60 -5.24
N ILE A 62 0.64 0.87 -5.11
CA ILE A 62 1.40 0.68 -3.87
C ILE A 62 0.86 1.57 -2.75
N CYS A 63 0.58 2.85 -3.03
CA CYS A 63 0.03 3.78 -2.05
C CYS A 63 -1.45 3.52 -1.72
N SER A 64 -2.13 2.58 -2.38
CA SER A 64 -3.50 2.24 -2.05
C SER A 64 -3.55 1.38 -0.78
N THR A 65 -3.58 2.02 0.39
CA THR A 65 -3.67 1.31 1.68
C THR A 65 -4.96 0.50 1.82
N ASN A 66 -5.97 0.80 0.99
CA ASN A 66 -7.28 0.13 0.94
C ASN A 66 -7.22 -1.40 0.96
N ALA A 67 -6.28 -2.03 0.24
CA ALA A 67 -6.24 -3.49 0.17
C ALA A 67 -5.88 -4.10 1.55
N ILE A 68 -4.75 -3.67 2.10
CA ILE A 68 -4.22 -4.13 3.39
C ILE A 68 -5.14 -3.71 4.54
N GLU A 69 -5.63 -2.47 4.53
CA GLU A 69 -6.56 -1.97 5.55
C GLU A 69 -7.88 -2.74 5.53
N SER A 70 -8.46 -3.00 4.36
CA SER A 70 -9.72 -3.75 4.25
C SER A 70 -9.58 -5.18 4.81
N LEU A 71 -8.42 -5.80 4.58
CA LEU A 71 -8.11 -7.13 5.10
C LEU A 71 -7.94 -7.09 6.63
N ASN A 72 -7.14 -6.14 7.13
CA ASN A 72 -6.90 -5.94 8.56
C ASN A 72 -8.19 -5.66 9.33
N VAL A 73 -9.11 -4.86 8.78
CA VAL A 73 -10.42 -4.60 9.41
C VAL A 73 -11.22 -5.91 9.54
N ARG A 74 -11.24 -6.75 8.51
CA ARG A 74 -11.94 -8.03 8.54
C ARG A 74 -11.30 -9.01 9.53
N TYR A 75 -9.97 -9.10 9.57
CA TYR A 75 -9.27 -9.90 10.57
C TYR A 75 -9.55 -9.44 12.00
N ARG A 76 -9.45 -8.14 12.28
CA ARG A 76 -9.77 -7.59 13.61
C ARG A 76 -11.20 -7.90 14.02
N ARG A 77 -12.16 -7.78 13.11
CA ARG A 77 -13.57 -8.14 13.37
C ARG A 77 -13.72 -9.61 13.74
N ALA A 78 -13.10 -10.51 12.98
CA ALA A 78 -13.18 -11.95 13.21
C ALA A 78 -12.48 -12.41 14.51
N ILE A 79 -11.37 -11.77 14.86
CA ILE A 79 -10.65 -12.00 16.12
C ILE A 79 -11.48 -11.51 17.31
N ARG A 80 -11.99 -10.26 17.25
CA ARG A 80 -12.81 -9.67 18.33
C ARG A 80 -14.08 -10.48 18.62
N ALA A 81 -14.71 -11.02 17.58
CA ALA A 81 -15.89 -11.87 17.74
C ALA A 81 -15.61 -13.20 18.46
N ARG A 82 -14.35 -13.68 18.45
CA ARG A 82 -13.96 -14.94 19.12
C ARG A 82 -13.39 -14.73 20.53
N GLY A 83 -12.73 -13.60 20.78
CA GLY A 83 -12.17 -13.24 22.08
C GLY A 83 -10.86 -13.96 22.42
N HIS A 84 -10.90 -15.28 22.62
CA HIS A 84 -9.75 -16.12 22.95
C HIS A 84 -9.62 -17.30 21.97
N PHE A 85 -8.38 -17.75 21.77
CA PHE A 85 -8.07 -18.94 20.98
C PHE A 85 -7.38 -19.99 21.85
N PRO A 86 -7.84 -21.26 21.83
CA PRO A 86 -7.24 -22.33 22.63
C PRO A 86 -5.85 -22.73 22.14
N THR A 87 -5.56 -22.56 20.85
CA THR A 87 -4.25 -22.86 20.24
C THR A 87 -3.93 -21.88 19.12
N GLU A 88 -2.64 -21.73 18.78
CA GLU A 88 -2.20 -20.96 17.61
C GLU A 88 -2.87 -21.45 16.32
N GLN A 89 -2.99 -22.77 16.14
CA GLN A 89 -3.65 -23.37 14.98
C GLN A 89 -5.11 -22.93 14.83
N SER A 90 -5.83 -22.77 15.95
CA SER A 90 -7.21 -22.27 15.91
C SER A 90 -7.29 -20.80 15.47
N ALA A 91 -6.30 -19.98 15.84
CA ALA A 91 -6.18 -18.60 15.39
C ALA A 91 -5.84 -18.52 13.90
N LEU A 92 -4.87 -19.32 13.42
CA LEU A 92 -4.51 -19.41 12.01
C LEU A 92 -5.70 -19.88 11.16
N LYS A 93 -6.44 -20.90 11.60
CA LYS A 93 -7.65 -21.37 10.90
C LYS A 93 -8.71 -20.27 10.79
N CYS A 94 -8.88 -19.45 11.82
CA CYS A 94 -9.78 -18.29 11.77
C CYS A 94 -9.35 -17.30 10.67
N LEU A 95 -8.07 -16.90 10.65
CA LEU A 95 -7.55 -15.98 9.63
C LEU A 95 -7.65 -16.56 8.21
N TYR A 96 -7.36 -17.85 8.05
CA TYR A 96 -7.52 -18.57 6.79
C TYR A 96 -8.96 -18.50 6.27
N LEU A 97 -9.95 -18.81 7.12
CA LEU A 97 -11.37 -18.77 6.72
C LEU A 97 -11.82 -17.36 6.36
N VAL A 98 -11.36 -16.33 7.09
CA VAL A 98 -11.64 -14.92 6.74
C VAL A 98 -11.08 -14.59 5.36
N THR A 99 -9.85 -15.01 5.07
CA THR A 99 -9.19 -14.80 3.78
C THR A 99 -9.95 -15.48 2.64
N ARG A 100 -10.36 -16.73 2.85
CA ARG A 100 -11.14 -17.49 1.87
C ARG A 100 -12.53 -16.89 1.63
N SER A 101 -13.10 -16.23 2.63
CA SER A 101 -14.39 -15.54 2.51
C SER A 101 -14.31 -14.14 1.88
N LEU A 102 -13.13 -13.68 1.43
CA LEU A 102 -12.97 -12.32 0.92
C LEU A 102 -13.72 -12.06 -0.38
N ASP A 103 -13.73 -13.06 -1.25
CA ASP A 103 -14.36 -12.99 -2.58
C ASP A 103 -15.05 -14.32 -2.91
N PRO A 104 -16.13 -14.68 -2.19
CA PRO A 104 -16.79 -15.97 -2.36
C PRO A 104 -17.44 -16.12 -3.74
N THR A 105 -17.67 -15.02 -4.47
CA THR A 105 -18.30 -14.99 -5.80
C THR A 105 -17.33 -14.68 -6.94
N GLY A 106 -16.05 -14.40 -6.66
CA GLY A 106 -15.05 -13.99 -7.67
C GLY A 106 -15.29 -12.60 -8.29
N THR A 107 -16.28 -11.86 -7.81
CA THR A 107 -16.66 -10.53 -8.36
C THR A 107 -15.72 -9.42 -7.89
N GLY A 108 -15.08 -9.60 -6.74
CA GLY A 108 -14.01 -8.74 -6.27
C GLY A 108 -12.81 -8.81 -7.21
N GLN A 109 -12.32 -10.01 -7.47
CA GLN A 109 -11.16 -10.29 -8.31
C GLN A 109 -11.30 -9.64 -9.69
N LYS A 110 -12.46 -9.80 -10.36
CA LYS A 110 -12.73 -9.18 -11.67
C LYS A 110 -12.58 -7.65 -11.65
N ARG A 111 -13.10 -6.99 -10.61
CA ARG A 111 -12.94 -5.52 -10.46
C ARG A 111 -11.50 -5.12 -10.21
N TRP A 112 -10.77 -5.90 -9.41
CA TRP A 112 -9.36 -5.64 -9.12
C TRP A 112 -8.49 -5.77 -10.37
N THR A 113 -8.65 -6.83 -11.17
CA THR A 113 -7.90 -7.02 -12.41
C THR A 113 -8.09 -5.87 -13.39
N MET A 114 -9.31 -5.32 -13.50
CA MET A 114 -9.58 -4.15 -14.37
C MET A 114 -8.88 -2.88 -13.89
N ARG A 115 -8.86 -2.62 -12.58
CA ARG A 115 -8.20 -1.44 -12.00
C ARG A 115 -6.68 -1.50 -12.10
N TRP A 116 -6.12 -2.69 -12.22
CA TRP A 116 -4.67 -2.92 -12.30
C TRP A 116 -4.12 -2.81 -13.72
N LYS A 117 -4.97 -2.76 -14.76
CA LYS A 117 -4.52 -2.68 -16.16
C LYS A 117 -3.49 -1.57 -16.42
N PRO A 118 -3.67 -0.31 -15.97
CA PRO A 118 -2.66 0.73 -16.20
C PRO A 118 -1.31 0.41 -15.54
N ALA A 119 -1.34 -0.10 -14.31
CA ALA A 119 -0.13 -0.50 -13.60
C ALA A 119 0.55 -1.71 -14.26
N LEU A 120 -0.22 -2.70 -14.73
CA LEU A 120 0.31 -3.86 -15.46
C LEU A 120 1.02 -3.44 -16.75
N ASN A 121 0.46 -2.47 -17.48
CA ASN A 121 1.11 -1.92 -18.67
C ASN A 121 2.42 -1.20 -18.32
N ALA A 122 2.43 -0.41 -17.25
CA ALA A 122 3.66 0.22 -16.76
C ALA A 122 4.71 -0.83 -16.36
N PHE A 123 4.33 -1.88 -15.61
CA PHE A 123 5.23 -2.98 -15.28
C PHE A 123 5.81 -3.68 -16.52
N ALA A 124 5.00 -3.88 -17.57
CA ALA A 124 5.46 -4.47 -18.83
C ALA A 124 6.50 -3.61 -19.55
N ILE A 125 6.50 -2.29 -19.33
CA ILE A 125 7.51 -1.38 -19.89
C ILE A 125 8.74 -1.34 -18.98
N THR A 126 8.56 -1.08 -17.69
CA THR A 126 9.67 -0.91 -16.72
C THR A 126 10.46 -2.20 -16.51
N PHE A 127 9.80 -3.37 -16.58
CA PHE A 127 10.38 -4.69 -16.32
C PHE A 127 10.11 -5.67 -17.46
N ALA A 128 10.36 -5.23 -18.70
CA ALA A 128 10.07 -6.00 -19.90
C ALA A 128 10.70 -7.41 -19.91
N ASP A 129 11.89 -7.57 -19.31
CA ASP A 129 12.63 -8.83 -19.21
C ASP A 129 12.05 -9.82 -18.18
N ARG A 130 11.15 -9.36 -17.29
CA ARG A 130 10.60 -10.17 -16.19
C ARG A 130 9.12 -10.44 -16.31
N MET A 131 8.44 -9.77 -17.24
CA MET A 131 7.02 -9.96 -17.47
C MET A 131 6.82 -11.14 -18.41
N PRO A 132 5.84 -12.03 -18.14
CA PRO A 132 5.53 -13.12 -19.05
C PRO A 132 5.16 -12.52 -20.41
N GLY A 133 5.90 -12.90 -21.45
CA GLY A 133 5.62 -12.49 -22.83
C GLY A 133 4.21 -12.93 -23.22
N SER A 134 3.58 -12.19 -24.13
CA SER A 134 2.25 -12.52 -24.66
C SER A 134 2.19 -13.83 -25.49
N GLU A 135 3.26 -14.61 -25.52
CA GLU A 135 3.43 -15.79 -26.39
C GLU A 135 3.02 -17.12 -25.74
N THR A 136 2.23 -17.12 -24.68
CA THR A 136 1.64 -18.36 -24.14
C THR A 136 0.17 -18.16 -23.78
N THR A 137 -0.69 -18.09 -24.79
CA THR A 137 -2.05 -18.68 -24.79
C THR A 137 -2.52 -18.85 -26.23
#